data_AF-W5W3I1-F1
#
_entry.id   AF-W5W3I1-F1
#
_cell.length_a   1.000
_cell.length_b   1.000
_cell.length_c   1.000
_cell.angle_alpha   90.00
_cell.angle_beta   90.00
_cell.angle_gamma   90.00
#
_symmetry.space_group_name_H-M   'P 1'
#
loop_
_entity.id
_entity.type
_entity.pdbx_description
1 polymer ?
#
loop_
_entity_poly.entity_id
_entity_poly.type
_entity_poly.pdbx_seq_one_letter_code
_entity_poly.pdbx_strand_id
1 'polypeptide(L)'
;MSNPTSRLLTGAALALVPLIGLAVPAAAATQPVNYACQGKAAGQTANLTLTQNVDSAAPATVAAGGALTIELAPTTNTVPGSAGGYTVNSVKNLSLIVPIPANSTYVSASLSGGSGLGSTPPTVSVVGKNVVASVPGPIKGGASFQLPKLTLNLTAGSTGTIDSTLAGTSYTDPGLTFTATISVIGFPVDAPTTCYPSPSPKLTSTTIG
;
A
#
# COMPACT_ATOMS: atom_id res chain seq x y z
N MET A 1 -12.08 69.97 49.06
CA MET A 1 -12.24 68.67 49.78
C MET A 1 -12.74 67.64 48.78
N SER A 2 -12.13 66.46 48.81
CA SER A 2 -12.43 65.22 48.07
C SER A 2 -12.18 65.14 46.55
N ASN A 3 -11.35 64.14 46.25
CA ASN A 3 -10.91 63.55 45.00
C ASN A 3 -11.89 62.39 44.62
N PRO A 4 -11.57 61.43 43.73
CA PRO A 4 -11.64 61.42 42.26
C PRO A 4 -12.64 60.35 41.72
N THR A 5 -12.96 60.32 40.43
CA THR A 5 -13.60 59.15 39.80
C THR A 5 -12.89 58.75 38.51
N SER A 6 -11.97 57.79 38.65
CA SER A 6 -11.41 57.01 37.55
C SER A 6 -12.50 56.16 36.89
N ARG A 7 -12.64 56.26 35.57
CA ARG A 7 -13.40 55.28 34.77
C ARG A 7 -12.43 54.30 34.14
N LEU A 8 -12.48 53.07 34.64
CA LEU A 8 -11.79 51.89 34.12
C LEU A 8 -12.25 51.59 32.69
N LEU A 9 -11.30 51.54 31.76
CA LEU A 9 -11.44 50.91 30.45
C LEU A 9 -11.22 49.41 30.63
N THR A 10 -12.29 48.62 30.66
CA THR A 10 -12.22 47.16 30.56
C THR A 10 -11.88 46.77 29.12
N GLY A 11 -10.61 46.46 28.87
CA GLY A 11 -10.17 45.77 27.67
C GLY A 11 -10.50 44.28 27.75
N ALA A 12 -11.37 43.81 26.84
CA ALA A 12 -11.60 42.40 26.64
C ALA A 12 -10.41 41.80 25.85
N ALA A 13 -9.52 41.10 26.55
CA ALA A 13 -8.48 40.29 25.92
C ALA A 13 -9.13 39.02 25.34
N LEU A 14 -9.33 38.99 24.02
CA LEU A 14 -9.66 37.77 23.28
C LEU A 14 -8.42 36.87 23.26
N ALA A 15 -8.42 35.85 24.13
CA ALA A 15 -7.44 34.78 24.08
C ALA A 15 -7.65 33.95 22.81
N LEU A 16 -6.75 34.10 21.83
CA LEU A 16 -6.69 33.26 20.64
C LEU A 16 -6.22 31.85 21.07
N VAL A 17 -7.15 30.91 21.21
CA VAL A 17 -6.82 29.50 21.46
C VAL A 17 -6.21 28.93 20.17
N PRO A 18 -4.99 28.38 20.18
CA PRO A 18 -4.48 27.66 19.03
C PRO A 18 -5.30 26.38 18.87
N LEU A 19 -6.15 26.35 17.85
CA LEU A 19 -6.79 25.13 17.37
C LEU A 19 -5.69 24.18 16.92
N ILE A 20 -5.36 23.19 17.76
CA ILE A 20 -4.55 22.04 17.37
C ILE A 20 -5.33 21.34 16.26
N GLY A 21 -4.91 21.56 15.02
CA GLY A 21 -5.52 20.96 13.84
C GLY A 21 -5.35 19.44 13.90
N LEU A 22 -6.41 18.73 14.25
CA LEU A 22 -6.49 17.30 14.04
C LEU A 22 -6.44 17.09 12.51
N ALA A 23 -5.30 16.60 11.99
CA ALA A 23 -5.18 16.20 10.61
C ALA A 23 -6.19 15.07 10.36
N VAL A 24 -7.35 15.41 9.81
CA VAL A 24 -8.35 14.42 9.43
C VAL A 24 -7.73 13.61 8.29
N PRO A 25 -7.65 12.27 8.39
CA PRO A 25 -7.12 11.46 7.31
C PRO A 25 -8.00 11.68 6.08
N ALA A 26 -7.38 12.05 4.95
CA ALA A 26 -8.07 12.03 3.68
C ALA A 26 -8.05 10.58 3.19
N ALA A 27 -9.18 9.89 3.34
CA ALA A 27 -9.34 8.58 2.70
C ALA A 27 -9.40 8.79 1.19
N ALA A 28 -8.48 8.17 0.44
CA ALA A 28 -8.65 8.04 -0.99
C ALA A 28 -9.73 6.97 -1.25
N ALA A 29 -10.55 7.17 -2.27
CA ALA A 29 -11.55 6.17 -2.66
C ALA A 29 -10.86 4.84 -3.01
N THR A 30 -11.54 3.71 -2.76
CA THR A 30 -11.11 2.40 -3.23
C THR A 30 -10.78 2.46 -4.70
N GLN A 31 -9.55 2.08 -5.07
CA GLN A 31 -9.10 2.17 -6.46
C GLN A 31 -8.64 0.81 -6.98
N PRO A 32 -8.99 0.47 -8.24
CA PRO A 32 -8.47 -0.73 -8.88
C PRO A 32 -7.01 -0.53 -9.29
N VAL A 33 -6.14 -1.42 -8.84
CA VAL A 33 -4.79 -1.55 -9.35
C VAL A 33 -4.75 -2.70 -10.34
N ASN A 34 -4.49 -2.38 -11.61
CA ASN A 34 -4.34 -3.36 -12.67
C ASN A 34 -2.86 -3.69 -12.86
N TYR A 35 -2.50 -4.95 -12.62
CA TYR A 35 -1.17 -5.46 -12.87
C TYR A 35 -1.13 -6.22 -14.19
N ALA A 36 -0.19 -5.85 -15.05
CA ALA A 36 0.23 -6.66 -16.18
C ALA A 36 1.17 -7.74 -15.65
N CYS A 37 0.78 -9.00 -15.78
CA CYS A 37 1.48 -10.15 -15.22
C CYS A 37 1.92 -11.10 -16.33
N GLN A 38 3.12 -11.67 -16.17
CA GLN A 38 3.66 -12.68 -17.06
C GLN A 38 4.11 -13.89 -16.25
N GLY A 39 3.48 -15.04 -16.50
CA GLY A 39 3.87 -16.33 -15.95
C GLY A 39 4.65 -17.14 -16.97
N LYS A 40 5.68 -17.87 -16.52
CA LYS A 40 6.47 -18.77 -17.36
C LYS A 40 6.48 -20.17 -16.78
N ALA A 41 6.11 -21.18 -17.57
CA ALA A 41 6.13 -22.58 -17.14
C ALA A 41 6.31 -23.51 -18.34
N ALA A 42 7.07 -24.59 -18.18
CA ALA A 42 7.27 -25.62 -19.21
C ALA A 42 7.66 -25.04 -20.60
N GLY A 43 8.50 -24.00 -20.63
CA GLY A 43 8.92 -23.32 -21.86
C GLY A 43 7.86 -22.40 -22.49
N GLN A 44 6.66 -22.32 -21.91
CA GLN A 44 5.58 -21.44 -22.34
C GLN A 44 5.56 -20.15 -21.54
N THR A 45 5.07 -19.07 -22.14
CA THR A 45 4.84 -17.79 -21.49
C THR A 45 3.36 -17.41 -21.66
N ALA A 46 2.71 -17.03 -20.57
CA ALA A 46 1.34 -16.53 -20.57
C ALA A 46 1.30 -15.14 -19.96
N ASN A 47 0.62 -14.21 -20.63
CA ASN A 47 0.33 -12.89 -20.09
C ASN A 47 -1.10 -12.89 -19.55
N LEU A 48 -1.29 -12.27 -18.39
CA LEU A 48 -2.58 -12.11 -17.74
C LEU A 48 -2.67 -10.76 -17.04
N THR A 49 -3.88 -10.31 -16.79
CA THR A 49 -4.12 -9.12 -15.97
C THR A 49 -4.61 -9.57 -14.60
N LEU A 50 -3.97 -9.06 -13.55
CA LEU A 50 -4.45 -9.20 -12.18
C LEU A 50 -4.99 -7.85 -11.71
N THR A 51 -6.27 -7.78 -11.39
CA THR A 51 -6.87 -6.59 -10.78
C THR A 51 -6.97 -6.80 -9.27
N GLN A 52 -6.47 -5.83 -8.50
CA GLN A 52 -6.57 -5.79 -7.05
C GLN A 52 -7.10 -4.43 -6.62
N ASN A 53 -8.25 -4.39 -5.96
CA ASN A 53 -8.74 -3.16 -5.37
C ASN A 53 -7.97 -2.86 -4.08
N VAL A 54 -7.63 -1.60 -3.87
CA VAL A 54 -6.87 -1.14 -2.70
C VAL A 54 -7.57 0.07 -2.11
N ASP A 55 -7.93 -0.03 -0.84
CA ASP A 55 -8.32 1.10 0.00
C ASP A 55 -7.05 1.78 0.50
N SER A 56 -6.86 3.04 0.15
CA SER A 56 -5.64 3.78 0.49
C SER A 56 -5.98 5.01 1.32
N ALA A 57 -5.23 5.27 2.38
CA ALA A 57 -5.46 6.42 3.25
C ALA A 57 -4.14 7.09 3.63
N ALA A 58 -4.14 8.43 3.62
CA ALA A 58 -3.06 9.26 4.11
C ALA A 58 -3.65 10.63 4.50
N PRO A 59 -3.01 11.43 5.37
CA PRO A 59 -3.47 12.80 5.61
C PRO A 59 -3.39 13.63 4.32
N ALA A 60 -4.32 14.56 4.09
CA ALA A 60 -4.25 15.45 2.92
C ALA A 60 -3.05 16.42 3.01
N THR A 61 -2.74 16.86 4.23
CA THR A 61 -1.63 17.78 4.52
C THR A 61 -0.85 17.32 5.74
N VAL A 62 0.44 17.66 5.78
CA VAL A 62 1.32 17.44 6.93
C VAL A 62 2.30 18.61 7.04
N ALA A 63 2.56 19.07 8.26
CA ALA A 63 3.58 20.08 8.47
C ALA A 63 4.98 19.56 8.08
N ALA A 64 5.88 20.46 7.71
CA ALA A 64 7.29 20.12 7.48
C ALA A 64 7.90 19.41 8.71
N GLY A 65 8.57 18.28 8.50
CA GLY A 65 9.09 17.45 9.60
C GLY A 65 8.02 16.72 10.44
N GLY A 66 6.74 16.86 10.09
CA GLY A 66 5.63 16.21 10.79
C GLY A 66 5.58 14.70 10.54
N ALA A 67 5.00 13.96 11.49
CA ALA A 67 4.73 12.54 11.30
C ALA A 67 3.50 12.36 10.40
N LEU A 68 3.56 11.36 9.51
CA LEU A 68 2.41 10.91 8.72
C LEU A 68 2.36 9.39 8.64
N THR A 69 1.14 8.89 8.44
CA THR A 69 0.88 7.46 8.24
C THR A 69 0.18 7.27 6.90
N ILE A 70 0.69 6.32 6.11
CA ILE A 70 0.07 5.86 4.87
C ILE A 70 -0.41 4.43 5.09
N GLU A 71 -1.68 4.17 4.80
CA GLU A 71 -2.27 2.84 4.88
C GLU A 71 -2.68 2.37 3.49
N LEU A 72 -2.26 1.15 3.13
CA LEU A 72 -2.65 0.47 1.91
C LEU A 72 -3.33 -0.85 2.31
N ALA A 73 -4.64 -0.94 2.12
CA ALA A 73 -5.47 -2.07 2.49
C ALA A 73 -6.07 -2.73 1.23
N PRO A 74 -5.48 -3.83 0.73
CA PRO A 74 -6.08 -4.59 -0.35
C PRO A 74 -7.43 -5.19 0.09
N THR A 75 -8.44 -5.08 -0.78
CA THR A 75 -9.72 -5.76 -0.56
C THR A 75 -9.58 -7.27 -0.78
N THR A 76 -10.56 -8.04 -0.34
CA THR A 76 -10.67 -9.46 -0.69
C THR A 76 -10.60 -9.65 -2.20
N ASN A 77 -9.86 -10.68 -2.62
CA ASN A 77 -9.70 -11.12 -3.99
C ASN A 77 -9.78 -12.65 -4.05
N THR A 78 -9.84 -13.22 -5.24
CA THR A 78 -9.92 -14.67 -5.44
C THR A 78 -8.81 -15.13 -6.36
N VAL A 79 -8.06 -16.15 -5.95
CA VAL A 79 -7.11 -16.80 -6.85
C VAL A 79 -7.94 -17.50 -7.93
N PRO A 80 -7.73 -17.22 -9.22
CA PRO A 80 -8.50 -17.89 -10.27
C PRO A 80 -8.26 -19.39 -10.21
N GLY A 81 -9.31 -20.21 -10.42
CA GLY A 81 -9.16 -21.67 -10.50
C GLY A 81 -8.44 -22.13 -11.78
N SER A 82 -8.34 -21.24 -12.77
CA SER A 82 -7.64 -21.49 -14.03
C SER A 82 -7.05 -20.20 -14.59
N ALA A 83 -5.87 -20.27 -15.20
CA ALA A 83 -5.21 -19.15 -15.86
C ALA A 83 -4.39 -19.65 -17.07
N GLY A 84 -4.44 -18.92 -18.18
CA GLY A 84 -3.69 -19.28 -19.39
C GLY A 84 -4.00 -20.67 -19.96
N GLY A 85 -5.21 -21.20 -19.72
CA GLY A 85 -5.63 -22.54 -20.15
C GLY A 85 -5.26 -23.68 -19.19
N TYR A 86 -4.61 -23.39 -18.06
CA TYR A 86 -4.21 -24.38 -17.05
C TYR A 86 -5.01 -24.23 -15.76
N THR A 87 -5.23 -25.33 -15.03
CA THR A 87 -5.75 -25.30 -13.67
C THR A 87 -4.70 -24.71 -12.74
N VAL A 88 -5.08 -23.74 -11.91
CA VAL A 88 -4.23 -23.17 -10.86
C VAL A 88 -4.49 -23.95 -9.58
N ASN A 89 -3.46 -24.60 -9.05
CA ASN A 89 -3.55 -25.36 -7.80
C ASN A 89 -3.35 -24.45 -6.59
N SER A 90 -2.36 -23.56 -6.66
CA SER A 90 -2.03 -22.61 -5.60
C SER A 90 -1.16 -21.45 -6.06
N VAL A 91 -1.11 -20.39 -5.27
CA VAL A 91 -0.15 -19.29 -5.38
C VAL A 91 0.68 -19.23 -4.09
N LYS A 92 1.99 -19.06 -4.22
CA LYS A 92 2.95 -18.99 -3.10
C LYS A 92 4.02 -17.94 -3.36
N ASN A 93 4.78 -17.59 -2.31
CA ASN A 93 5.91 -16.66 -2.37
C ASN A 93 5.55 -15.31 -3.00
N LEU A 94 4.40 -14.75 -2.62
CA LEU A 94 4.01 -13.43 -3.10
C LEU A 94 4.91 -12.38 -2.45
N SER A 95 5.44 -11.47 -3.26
CA SER A 95 6.28 -10.37 -2.83
C SER A 95 5.83 -9.09 -3.51
N LEU A 96 5.32 -8.14 -2.73
CA LEU A 96 4.92 -6.81 -3.18
C LEU A 96 5.96 -5.77 -2.75
N ILE A 97 6.38 -4.93 -3.69
CA ILE A 97 7.36 -3.89 -3.48
C ILE A 97 6.65 -2.53 -3.51
N VAL A 98 6.77 -1.79 -2.40
CA VAL A 98 6.21 -0.45 -2.23
C VAL A 98 7.39 0.52 -2.01
N PRO A 99 7.67 1.44 -2.94
CA PRO A 99 8.73 2.43 -2.74
C PRO A 99 8.42 3.32 -1.55
N ILE A 100 9.44 3.66 -0.76
CA ILE A 100 9.31 4.73 0.24
C ILE A 100 9.08 6.04 -0.52
N PRO A 101 7.98 6.76 -0.27
CA PRO A 101 7.67 7.99 -0.98
C PRO A 101 8.81 9.03 -0.93
N ALA A 102 9.02 9.74 -2.02
CA ALA A 102 9.90 10.91 -2.02
C ALA A 102 9.39 11.99 -1.05
N ASN A 103 10.27 12.92 -0.69
CA ASN A 103 9.98 13.98 0.30
C ASN A 103 9.53 13.43 1.67
N SER A 104 9.95 12.20 2.01
CA SER A 104 9.68 11.58 3.30
C SER A 104 10.88 10.78 3.77
N THR A 105 10.95 10.54 5.09
CA THR A 105 11.91 9.63 5.72
C THR A 105 11.15 8.47 6.35
N TYR A 106 11.61 7.25 6.10
CA TYR A 106 11.01 6.05 6.67
C TYR A 106 11.22 5.96 8.18
N VAL A 107 10.16 5.65 8.92
CA VAL A 107 10.22 5.38 10.37
C VAL A 107 9.97 3.89 10.64
N SER A 108 8.84 3.36 10.16
CA SER A 108 8.48 1.95 10.34
C SER A 108 7.43 1.47 9.32
N ALA A 109 7.30 0.16 9.20
CA ALA A 109 6.24 -0.50 8.44
C ALA A 109 5.70 -1.69 9.23
N SER A 110 4.40 -1.94 9.12
CA SER A 110 3.74 -3.08 9.74
C SER A 110 2.67 -3.68 8.84
N LEU A 111 2.44 -4.98 8.99
CA LEU A 111 1.31 -5.67 8.37
C LEU A 111 0.28 -6.01 9.44
N SER A 112 -1.00 -5.89 9.10
CA SER A 112 -2.11 -6.25 9.99
C SER A 112 -3.27 -6.88 9.22
N GLY A 113 -4.04 -7.74 9.89
CA GLY A 113 -5.15 -8.46 9.29
C GLY A 113 -4.71 -9.46 8.21
N GLY A 114 -5.51 -9.56 7.15
CA GLY A 114 -5.35 -10.56 6.09
C GLY A 114 -6.05 -11.88 6.42
N SER A 115 -6.43 -12.62 5.38
CA SER A 115 -7.14 -13.90 5.51
C SER A 115 -6.89 -14.82 4.31
N GLY A 116 -6.99 -16.13 4.52
CA GLY A 116 -6.80 -17.11 3.44
C GLY A 116 -5.37 -17.23 2.91
N LEU A 117 -4.36 -16.81 3.69
CA LEU A 117 -2.96 -16.68 3.24
C LEU A 117 -2.06 -17.91 3.51
N GLY A 118 -2.63 -18.99 4.03
CA GLY A 118 -1.88 -20.14 4.54
C GLY A 118 -1.56 -20.01 6.04
N SER A 119 -0.74 -20.92 6.55
CA SER A 119 -0.36 -21.00 7.98
C SER A 119 0.85 -20.14 8.34
N THR A 120 1.71 -19.82 7.37
CA THR A 120 2.90 -19.00 7.60
C THR A 120 2.52 -17.52 7.57
N PRO A 121 2.83 -16.74 8.62
CA PRO A 121 2.45 -15.35 8.68
C PRO A 121 3.16 -14.51 7.61
N PRO A 122 2.48 -13.50 7.03
CA PRO A 122 3.11 -12.49 6.20
C PRO A 122 4.18 -11.69 6.96
N THR A 123 5.18 -11.22 6.24
CA THR A 123 6.28 -10.41 6.79
C THR A 123 6.46 -9.12 6.01
N VAL A 124 6.99 -8.10 6.66
CA VAL A 124 7.41 -6.85 6.01
C VAL A 124 8.86 -6.55 6.35
N SER A 125 9.61 -6.07 5.37
CA SER A 125 11.02 -5.69 5.52
C SER A 125 11.33 -4.45 4.68
N VAL A 126 12.45 -3.80 4.97
CA VAL A 126 12.96 -2.68 4.16
C VAL A 126 14.23 -3.12 3.46
N VAL A 127 14.25 -2.94 2.14
CA VAL A 127 15.40 -3.26 1.29
C VAL A 127 15.72 -2.02 0.45
N GLY A 128 16.83 -1.35 0.78
CA GLY A 128 17.19 -0.08 0.14
C GLY A 128 16.12 0.99 0.37
N LYS A 129 15.54 1.52 -0.71
CA LYS A 129 14.46 2.53 -0.66
C LYS A 129 13.05 1.93 -0.79
N ASN A 130 12.93 0.61 -0.63
CA ASN A 130 11.66 -0.10 -0.83
C ASN A 130 11.23 -0.83 0.43
N VAL A 131 9.93 -0.83 0.68
CA VAL A 131 9.27 -1.72 1.64
C VAL A 131 8.79 -2.95 0.88
N VAL A 132 9.18 -4.13 1.35
CA VAL A 132 8.83 -5.41 0.74
C VAL A 132 7.89 -6.16 1.68
N ALA A 133 6.65 -6.37 1.22
CA ALA A 133 5.66 -7.19 1.89
C ALA A 133 5.64 -8.59 1.26
N SER A 134 5.87 -9.62 2.07
CA SER A 134 5.96 -11.01 1.63
C SER A 134 4.83 -11.84 2.24
N VAL A 135 4.16 -12.63 1.40
CA VAL A 135 3.15 -13.60 1.80
C VAL A 135 3.61 -14.98 1.31
N PRO A 136 4.07 -15.87 2.21
CA PRO A 136 4.61 -17.16 1.82
C PRO A 136 3.59 -18.07 1.13
N GLY A 137 2.32 -18.04 1.54
CA GLY A 137 1.32 -18.98 1.07
C GLY A 137 1.48 -20.38 1.69
N PRO A 138 0.96 -21.43 1.04
CA PRO A 138 0.22 -21.42 -0.22
C PRO A 138 -1.24 -20.95 -0.06
N ILE A 139 -1.71 -20.20 -1.07
CA ILE A 139 -3.13 -19.82 -1.24
C ILE A 139 -3.71 -20.74 -2.31
N LYS A 140 -4.79 -21.47 -2.01
CA LYS A 140 -5.36 -22.45 -2.95
C LYS A 140 -6.02 -21.76 -4.16
N GLY A 141 -5.88 -22.34 -5.34
CA GLY A 141 -6.64 -21.91 -6.52
C GLY A 141 -8.14 -22.02 -6.30
N GLY A 142 -8.88 -21.01 -6.77
CA GLY A 142 -10.31 -20.86 -6.52
C GLY A 142 -10.68 -20.34 -5.12
N ALA A 143 -9.72 -20.18 -4.21
CA ALA A 143 -9.99 -19.64 -2.88
C ALA A 143 -10.01 -18.12 -2.87
N SER A 144 -10.89 -17.55 -2.05
CA SER A 144 -10.85 -16.15 -1.68
C SER A 144 -9.79 -15.91 -0.62
N PHE A 145 -9.09 -14.79 -0.74
CA PHE A 145 -8.02 -14.35 0.15
C PHE A 145 -8.07 -12.84 0.32
N GLN A 146 -7.52 -12.34 1.41
CA GLN A 146 -7.30 -10.91 1.61
C GLN A 146 -5.86 -10.70 2.03
N LEU A 147 -5.12 -9.89 1.29
CA LEU A 147 -3.76 -9.52 1.68
C LEU A 147 -3.79 -8.61 2.93
N PRO A 148 -2.75 -8.63 3.77
CA PRO A 148 -2.71 -7.78 4.95
C PRO A 148 -2.68 -6.31 4.57
N LYS A 149 -3.24 -5.47 5.44
CA LYS A 149 -3.06 -4.02 5.36
C LYS A 149 -1.61 -3.67 5.67
N LEU A 150 -0.97 -2.93 4.76
CA LEU A 150 0.35 -2.32 4.98
C LEU A 150 0.17 -0.92 5.56
N THR A 151 0.78 -0.68 6.71
CA THR A 151 0.86 0.65 7.33
C THR A 151 2.30 1.11 7.28
N LEU A 152 2.54 2.29 6.70
CA LEU A 152 3.83 2.96 6.62
C LEU A 152 3.81 4.20 7.51
N ASN A 153 4.74 4.31 8.44
CA ASN A 153 4.95 5.52 9.24
C ASN A 153 6.18 6.25 8.71
N LEU A 154 6.00 7.53 8.41
CA LEU A 154 6.98 8.38 7.76
C LEU A 154 7.10 9.72 8.50
N THR A 155 8.22 10.39 8.27
CA THR A 155 8.41 11.80 8.63
C THR A 155 8.46 12.63 7.34
N ALA A 156 7.66 13.68 7.27
CA ALA A 156 7.61 14.57 6.12
C ALA A 156 8.93 15.34 5.94
N GLY A 157 9.29 15.61 4.69
CA GLY A 157 10.36 16.51 4.32
C GLY A 157 10.01 17.97 4.58
N SER A 158 10.72 18.88 3.91
CA SER A 158 10.54 20.32 4.09
C SER A 158 9.36 20.91 3.31
N THR A 159 9.16 20.48 2.06
CA THR A 159 8.16 21.03 1.13
C THR A 159 7.84 20.01 0.04
N GLY A 160 6.75 20.22 -0.71
CA GLY A 160 6.36 19.42 -1.86
C GLY A 160 5.22 18.45 -1.54
N THR A 161 5.17 17.33 -2.26
CA THR A 161 4.15 16.29 -2.08
C THR A 161 4.79 14.95 -1.75
N ILE A 162 4.10 14.17 -0.93
CA ILE A 162 4.41 12.79 -0.59
C ILE A 162 3.37 11.93 -1.28
N ASP A 163 3.80 11.22 -2.32
CA ASP A 163 2.92 10.39 -3.15
C ASP A 163 3.28 8.92 -2.92
N SER A 164 2.31 8.12 -2.47
CA SER A 164 2.52 6.67 -2.41
C SER A 164 2.18 6.02 -3.74
N THR A 165 3.10 5.21 -4.26
CA THR A 165 2.94 4.46 -5.51
C THR A 165 3.26 2.99 -5.27
N LEU A 166 3.15 2.18 -6.32
CA LEU A 166 3.61 0.80 -6.34
C LEU A 166 4.83 0.71 -7.26
N ALA A 167 5.76 -0.17 -6.91
CA ALA A 167 6.96 -0.38 -7.72
C ALA A 167 6.62 -1.09 -9.04
N GLY A 168 7.61 -1.16 -9.91
CA GLY A 168 7.59 -1.93 -11.13
C GLY A 168 7.14 -1.16 -12.37
N THR A 169 7.84 -1.39 -13.46
CA THR A 169 7.63 -0.71 -14.75
C THR A 169 7.58 -1.68 -15.93
N SER A 170 8.03 -2.92 -15.74
CA SER A 170 8.10 -3.94 -16.77
C SER A 170 8.18 -5.35 -16.17
N TYR A 171 8.19 -6.41 -16.99
CA TYR A 171 8.39 -7.77 -16.50
C TYR A 171 9.81 -8.03 -15.95
N THR A 172 10.79 -7.26 -16.39
CA THR A 172 12.19 -7.32 -15.89
C THR A 172 12.46 -6.41 -14.69
N ASP A 173 11.55 -5.48 -14.42
CA ASP A 173 11.52 -4.63 -13.24
C ASP A 173 10.12 -4.73 -12.61
N PRO A 174 9.80 -5.87 -11.94
CA PRO A 174 8.48 -6.12 -11.40
C PRO A 174 8.27 -5.43 -10.04
N GLY A 175 7.03 -5.01 -9.79
CA GLY A 175 6.59 -4.53 -8.47
C GLY A 175 5.91 -5.60 -7.63
N LEU A 176 5.47 -6.68 -8.28
CA LEU A 176 4.81 -7.81 -7.66
C LEU A 176 5.34 -9.09 -8.29
N THR A 177 5.75 -10.05 -7.46
CA THR A 177 6.12 -11.39 -7.91
C THR A 177 5.40 -12.44 -7.09
N PHE A 178 5.16 -13.60 -7.69
CA PHE A 178 4.65 -14.78 -7.00
C PHE A 178 4.96 -16.03 -7.83
N THR A 179 4.76 -17.21 -7.26
CA THR A 179 4.81 -18.48 -7.99
C THR A 179 3.43 -19.12 -7.99
N ALA A 180 2.84 -19.31 -9.17
CA ALA A 180 1.63 -20.10 -9.32
C ALA A 180 2.00 -21.56 -9.58
N THR A 181 1.49 -22.50 -8.81
CA THR A 181 1.59 -23.93 -9.13
C THR A 181 0.38 -24.29 -9.98
N ILE A 182 0.60 -24.72 -11.22
CA ILE A 182 -0.42 -25.08 -12.20
C ILE A 182 -0.39 -26.57 -12.52
N SER A 183 -1.47 -27.13 -13.05
CA SER A 183 -1.50 -28.52 -13.55
C SER A 183 -1.27 -28.57 -15.05
N VAL A 184 -0.22 -29.27 -15.48
CA VAL A 184 0.12 -29.53 -16.88
C VAL A 184 0.08 -31.05 -17.09
N ILE A 185 -0.87 -31.54 -17.89
CA ILE A 185 -1.07 -32.98 -18.15
C ILE A 185 -1.15 -33.79 -16.83
N GLY A 186 -1.84 -33.24 -15.83
CA GLY A 186 -2.02 -33.89 -14.52
C GLY A 186 -0.85 -33.77 -13.54
N PHE A 187 0.27 -33.14 -13.93
CA PHE A 187 1.42 -32.91 -13.04
C PHE A 187 1.51 -31.46 -12.57
N PRO A 188 1.85 -31.20 -11.29
CA PRO A 188 2.05 -29.84 -10.80
C PRO A 188 3.36 -29.26 -11.35
N VAL A 189 3.27 -28.06 -11.93
CA VAL A 189 4.40 -27.30 -12.45
C VAL A 189 4.38 -25.91 -11.85
N ASP A 190 5.52 -25.43 -11.38
CA ASP A 190 5.65 -24.06 -10.89
C ASP A 190 5.81 -23.07 -12.06
N ALA A 191 5.03 -22.01 -12.01
CA ALA A 191 5.01 -20.90 -12.93
C ALA A 191 5.42 -19.61 -12.20
N PRO A 192 6.72 -19.29 -12.12
CA PRO A 192 7.17 -17.98 -11.66
C PRO A 192 6.48 -16.88 -12.45
N THR A 193 5.91 -15.93 -11.73
CA THR A 193 5.11 -14.85 -12.30
C THR A 193 5.65 -13.51 -11.82
N THR A 194 5.85 -12.61 -12.77
CA THR A 194 6.30 -11.23 -12.56
C THR A 194 5.23 -10.27 -13.04
N CYS A 195 4.94 -9.25 -12.23
CA CYS A 195 3.87 -8.32 -12.47
C CYS A 195 4.32 -6.88 -12.21
N TYR A 196 3.78 -5.95 -12.98
CA TYR A 196 3.93 -4.51 -12.73
C TYR A 196 2.60 -3.79 -12.93
N PRO A 197 2.32 -2.73 -12.18
CA PRO A 197 1.09 -1.95 -12.34
C PRO A 197 1.10 -1.19 -13.67
N SER A 198 0.01 -1.27 -14.43
CA SER A 198 -0.12 -0.63 -15.75
C SER A 198 -1.56 -0.13 -15.99
N PRO A 199 -1.80 1.20 -16.00
CA PRO A 199 -0.84 2.27 -15.67
C PRO A 199 -0.41 2.21 -14.19
N SER A 200 0.74 2.81 -13.87
CA SER A 200 1.19 2.92 -12.47
C SER A 200 0.29 3.90 -11.69
N PRO A 201 -0.41 3.45 -10.63
CA PRO A 201 -1.33 4.29 -9.90
C PRO A 201 -0.60 5.14 -8.87
N LYS A 202 -1.10 6.36 -8.67
CA LYS A 202 -0.83 7.16 -7.48
C LYS A 202 -1.88 6.82 -6.44
N LEU A 203 -1.47 6.15 -5.36
CA LEU A 203 -2.41 5.60 -4.39
C LEU A 203 -2.92 6.64 -3.38
N THR A 204 -2.04 7.53 -2.93
CA THR A 204 -2.37 8.65 -2.02
C THR A 204 -1.49 9.85 -2.38
N SER A 205 -1.88 11.02 -1.87
CA SER A 205 -1.16 12.29 -2.01
C SER A 205 -1.28 13.08 -0.71
N THR A 206 -0.15 13.44 -0.12
CA THR A 206 -0.09 14.35 1.03
C THR A 206 0.74 15.58 0.66
N THR A 207 0.19 16.78 0.84
CA THR A 207 0.94 18.03 0.65
C THR A 207 1.69 18.42 1.92
N ILE A 208 2.95 18.84 1.78
CA ILE A 208 3.74 19.38 2.88
C ILE A 208 3.52 20.88 2.95
N GLY A 209 2.93 21.37 4.04
CA GLY A 209 2.57 22.78 4.22
C GLY A 209 2.10 23.14 5.62
#